data_AF-A0AAJ8LLK3-F1
#
_entry.id   AF-A0AAJ8LLK3-F1
#
_cell.length_a   1.000
_cell.length_b   1.000
_cell.length_c   1.000
_cell.angle_alpha   90.00
_cell.angle_beta   90.00
_cell.angle_gamma   90.00
#
_symmetry.space_group_name_H-M   'P 1'
#
loop_
_entity.id
_entity.type
_entity.pdbx_description
1 polymer ?
#
loop_
_entity_poly.entity_id
_entity_poly.type
_entity_poly.pdbx_seq_one_letter_code
_entity_poly.pdbx_strand_id
1 'polypeptide(L)'
;MVKFAPQWHVLNHEALGFFVSHCGSNSTAEAIMTETPIVAMPFAADQGQFAAELVHNLKVAIELKQVKTFSKPVFKKLYDGTEIVGTEEAIKAEMKDAFKRIRGKEGEELRERMKGVKKIVKDSWESGRARKDMEALGGLNSQ
;
A
#
# COMPACT_ATOMS: atom_id res chain seq x y z
N MET A 1 4.21 -23.33 -1.24
CA MET A 1 3.89 -21.97 -1.73
C MET A 1 3.26 -22.10 -3.10
N VAL A 2 2.24 -21.29 -3.40
CA VAL A 2 1.64 -21.18 -4.74
C VAL A 2 2.42 -20.15 -5.56
N LYS A 3 2.58 -20.39 -6.88
CA LYS A 3 3.32 -19.46 -7.77
C LYS A 3 2.52 -18.22 -8.14
N PHE A 4 1.19 -18.32 -8.14
CA PHE A 4 0.27 -17.25 -8.51
C PHE A 4 -1.04 -17.44 -7.76
N ALA A 5 -1.67 -16.32 -7.43
CA ALA A 5 -3.04 -16.25 -6.95
C ALA A 5 -3.74 -15.08 -7.66
N PRO A 6 -5.04 -15.17 -7.93
CA PRO A 6 -5.78 -14.09 -8.60
C PRO A 6 -5.97 -12.90 -7.64
N GLN A 7 -4.96 -12.04 -7.53
CA GLN A 7 -4.85 -10.97 -6.52
C GLN A 7 -6.12 -10.12 -6.42
N TRP A 8 -6.66 -9.66 -7.55
CA TRP A 8 -7.91 -8.89 -7.58
C TRP A 8 -9.08 -9.60 -6.87
N HIS A 9 -9.25 -10.90 -7.11
CA HIS A 9 -10.31 -11.69 -6.49
C HIS A 9 -10.07 -11.91 -4.99
N VAL A 10 -8.81 -12.09 -4.60
CA VAL A 10 -8.43 -12.24 -3.18
C VAL A 10 -8.66 -10.92 -2.43
N LEU A 11 -8.24 -9.80 -3.02
CA LEU A 11 -8.42 -8.46 -2.43
C LEU A 11 -9.90 -8.07 -2.29
N ASN A 12 -10.74 -8.49 -3.22
CA ASN A 12 -12.17 -8.19 -3.20
C ASN A 12 -12.98 -9.15 -2.32
N HIS A 13 -12.34 -10.13 -1.66
CA HIS A 13 -13.04 -11.12 -0.86
C HIS A 13 -13.31 -10.60 0.56
N GLU A 14 -14.55 -10.71 1.03
CA GLU A 14 -15.01 -10.13 2.32
C GLU A 14 -14.23 -10.64 3.54
N ALA A 15 -13.75 -11.89 3.51
CA ALA A 15 -12.92 -12.46 4.57
C ALA A 15 -11.50 -11.83 4.68
N LEU A 16 -11.08 -11.00 3.72
CA LEU A 16 -9.74 -10.40 3.73
C LEU A 16 -9.68 -9.19 4.67
N GLY A 17 -8.93 -9.33 5.76
CA GLY A 17 -8.75 -8.25 6.74
C GLY A 17 -7.76 -7.16 6.31
N PHE A 18 -6.65 -7.52 5.66
CA PHE A 18 -5.59 -6.61 5.24
C PHE A 18 -4.67 -7.28 4.20
N PHE A 19 -3.83 -6.48 3.55
CA PHE A 19 -2.91 -6.92 2.51
C PHE A 19 -1.46 -6.62 2.87
N VAL A 20 -0.62 -7.66 3.01
CA VAL A 20 0.84 -7.47 3.09
C VAL A 20 1.37 -7.26 1.68
N SER A 21 1.91 -6.08 1.40
CA SER A 21 2.31 -5.71 0.05
C SER A 21 3.66 -5.02 0.04
N HIS A 22 4.41 -5.29 -1.02
CA HIS A 22 5.60 -4.55 -1.38
C HIS A 22 5.35 -3.10 -1.81
N CYS A 23 4.09 -2.66 -1.89
CA CYS A 23 3.70 -1.29 -2.25
C CYS A 23 4.01 -0.89 -3.71
N GLY A 24 4.13 -1.85 -4.63
CA GLY A 24 4.15 -1.54 -6.06
C GLY A 24 2.86 -0.87 -6.52
N SER A 25 2.97 0.11 -7.44
CA SER A 25 1.87 1.00 -7.86
C SER A 25 0.57 0.27 -8.21
N ASN A 26 0.62 -0.80 -9.02
CA ASN A 26 -0.58 -1.55 -9.39
C ASN A 26 -1.26 -2.21 -8.19
N SER A 27 -0.49 -2.87 -7.32
CA SER A 27 -1.01 -3.52 -6.12
C SER A 27 -1.58 -2.51 -5.13
N THR A 28 -0.97 -1.33 -5.05
CA THR A 28 -1.49 -0.20 -4.26
C THR A 28 -2.84 0.27 -4.81
N ALA A 29 -2.96 0.45 -6.13
CA ALA A 29 -4.22 0.83 -6.76
C ALA A 29 -5.33 -0.20 -6.52
N GLU A 30 -5.04 -1.50 -6.66
CA GLU A 30 -6.01 -2.57 -6.37
C GLU A 30 -6.45 -2.57 -4.91
N ALA A 31 -5.52 -2.36 -3.97
CA ALA A 31 -5.83 -2.28 -2.54
C ALA A 31 -6.74 -1.08 -2.21
N ILE A 32 -6.49 0.09 -2.82
CA ILE A 32 -7.36 1.28 -2.68
C ILE A 32 -8.75 0.97 -3.22
N MET A 33 -8.85 0.40 -4.43
CA MET A 33 -10.13 0.10 -5.06
C MET A 33 -10.96 -0.96 -4.32
N THR A 34 -10.30 -1.86 -3.58
CA THR A 34 -10.94 -2.87 -2.71
C THR A 34 -11.05 -2.43 -1.25
N GLU A 35 -10.66 -1.20 -0.92
CA GLU A 35 -10.72 -0.64 0.43
C GLU A 35 -9.92 -1.45 1.46
N THR A 36 -8.84 -2.09 1.04
CA THR A 36 -8.07 -3.04 1.86
C THR A 36 -6.86 -2.35 2.50
N PRO A 37 -6.79 -2.25 3.84
CA PRO A 37 -5.61 -1.71 4.53
C PRO A 37 -4.33 -2.48 4.21
N ILE A 38 -3.19 -1.78 4.20
CA ILE A 38 -1.91 -2.35 3.78
C ILE A 38 -0.95 -2.50 4.96
N VAL A 39 -0.26 -3.66 5.03
CA VAL A 39 1.01 -3.78 5.76
C VAL A 39 2.13 -3.63 4.72
N ALA A 40 2.82 -2.50 4.78
CA ALA A 40 3.80 -2.11 3.79
C ALA A 40 5.16 -2.80 4.05
N MET A 41 5.65 -3.53 3.05
CA MET A 41 6.91 -4.28 3.08
C MET A 41 7.74 -3.98 1.81
N PRO A 42 8.16 -2.71 1.59
CA PRO A 42 8.89 -2.33 0.39
C PRO A 42 10.27 -3.00 0.34
N PHE A 43 10.73 -3.39 -0.86
CA PHE A 43 12.04 -4.03 -1.03
C PHE A 43 12.85 -3.51 -2.22
N ALA A 44 12.23 -2.90 -3.24
CA ALA A 44 12.94 -2.44 -4.44
C ALA A 44 12.29 -1.23 -5.14
N ALA A 45 13.02 -0.65 -6.10
CA ALA A 45 12.57 0.44 -6.96
C ALA A 45 12.00 1.65 -6.17
N ASP A 46 10.84 2.14 -6.58
CA ASP A 46 10.09 3.26 -6.00
C ASP A 46 9.14 2.84 -4.86
N GLN A 47 9.12 1.57 -4.48
CA GLN A 47 8.22 1.03 -3.46
C GLN A 47 8.35 1.74 -2.10
N GLY A 48 9.56 2.18 -1.73
CA GLY A 48 9.77 2.94 -0.50
C GLY A 48 9.06 4.29 -0.50
N GLN A 49 8.95 4.95 -1.65
CA GLN A 49 8.23 6.22 -1.79
C GLN A 49 6.72 5.99 -1.71
N PHE A 50 6.21 4.94 -2.38
CA PHE A 50 4.81 4.55 -2.24
C PHE A 50 4.46 4.17 -0.81
N ALA A 51 5.31 3.41 -0.11
CA ALA A 51 5.11 3.09 1.29
C ALA A 51 5.04 4.36 2.16
N ALA A 52 5.95 5.32 1.95
CA ALA A 52 5.93 6.59 2.67
C ALA A 52 4.64 7.39 2.42
N GLU A 53 4.17 7.46 1.18
CA GLU A 53 2.90 8.12 0.82
C GLU A 53 1.70 7.47 1.52
N LEU A 54 1.63 6.13 1.47
CA LEU A 54 0.54 5.36 2.07
C LEU A 54 0.50 5.48 3.60
N VAL A 55 1.66 5.56 4.24
CA VAL A 55 1.79 5.56 5.71
C VAL A 55 1.68 6.97 6.27
N HIS A 56 2.40 7.94 5.72
CA HIS A 56 2.51 9.27 6.31
C HIS A 56 1.43 10.25 5.83
N ASN A 57 1.09 10.21 4.54
CA ASN A 57 0.18 11.17 3.92
C ASN A 57 -1.25 10.65 3.90
N LEU A 58 -1.48 9.51 3.24
CA LEU A 58 -2.81 8.90 3.13
C LEU A 58 -3.25 8.20 4.41
N LYS A 59 -2.30 7.75 5.24
CA LYS A 59 -2.54 7.04 6.51
C LYS A 59 -3.45 5.82 6.32
N VAL A 60 -3.14 5.00 5.32
CA VAL A 60 -3.88 3.78 4.96
C VAL A 60 -3.05 2.50 5.12
N ALA A 61 -1.83 2.62 5.68
CA ALA A 61 -0.89 1.52 5.82
C ALA A 61 -0.08 1.58 7.12
N ILE A 62 0.40 0.40 7.55
CA ILE A 62 1.42 0.24 8.59
C ILE A 62 2.71 -0.24 7.94
N GLU A 63 3.82 0.48 8.14
CA GLU A 63 5.12 0.09 7.59
C GLU A 63 5.86 -0.90 8.48
N LEU A 64 6.40 -1.95 7.87
CA LEU A 64 7.44 -2.78 8.49
C LEU A 64 8.79 -2.13 8.24
N LYS A 65 9.48 -1.72 9.31
CA LYS A 65 10.78 -1.03 9.24
C LYS A 65 11.94 -2.03 9.28
N GLN A 66 11.80 -3.15 10.00
CA GLN A 66 12.88 -4.14 10.17
C GLN A 66 13.20 -4.90 8.87
N VAL A 67 12.28 -4.92 7.91
CA VAL A 67 12.44 -5.55 6.58
C VAL A 67 13.24 -4.70 5.59
N LYS A 68 13.55 -3.44 5.91
CA LYS A 68 14.35 -2.55 5.06
C LYS A 68 15.82 -2.99 4.92
N THR A 69 16.22 -4.05 5.62
CA THR A 69 17.48 -4.75 5.39
C THR A 69 17.50 -5.56 4.09
N PHE A 70 16.33 -5.86 3.51
CA PHE A 70 16.22 -6.57 2.24
C PHE A 70 16.48 -5.65 1.03
N SER A 71 16.30 -4.34 1.21
CA SER A 71 16.59 -3.32 0.20
C SER A 71 18.07 -2.92 0.19
N LYS A 72 18.57 -2.50 -0.99
CA LYS A 72 19.89 -1.90 -1.16
C LYS A 72 19.76 -0.39 -1.46
N PRO A 73 20.52 0.49 -0.80
CA PRO A 73 21.46 0.22 0.30
C PRO A 73 20.74 -0.20 1.59
N VAL A 74 21.44 -0.95 2.45
CA VAL A 74 20.89 -1.38 3.74
C VAL A 74 20.85 -0.18 4.69
N PHE A 75 19.66 0.17 5.15
CA PHE A 75 19.47 1.23 6.13
C PHE A 75 19.54 0.65 7.55
N LYS A 76 20.50 1.12 8.35
CA LYS A 76 20.61 0.75 9.78
C LYS A 76 19.88 1.70 10.72
N LYS A 77 19.60 2.91 10.26
CA LYS A 77 18.90 3.95 11.03
C LYS A 77 18.03 4.76 10.08
N LEU A 78 16.78 4.98 10.48
CA LEU A 78 15.83 5.81 9.74
C LEU A 78 15.94 7.28 10.17
N TYR A 79 15.34 8.16 9.37
CA TYR A 79 15.35 9.61 9.61
C TYR A 79 14.71 10.01 10.95
N ASP A 80 13.75 9.21 11.44
CA ASP A 80 13.06 9.40 12.71
C ASP A 80 13.85 8.86 13.93
N GLY A 81 15.07 8.38 13.69
CA GLY A 81 15.94 7.80 14.71
C GLY A 81 15.70 6.30 14.97
N THR A 82 14.73 5.66 14.31
CA THR A 82 14.49 4.22 14.48
C THR A 82 15.70 3.40 14.04
N GLU A 83 16.20 2.52 14.90
CA GLU A 83 17.26 1.58 14.56
C GLU A 83 16.69 0.30 13.93
N ILE A 84 17.31 -0.10 12.83
CA ILE A 84 16.97 -1.33 12.11
C ILE A 84 18.02 -2.37 12.46
N VAL A 85 17.60 -3.36 13.24
CA VAL A 85 18.42 -4.52 13.61
C VAL A 85 18.36 -5.56 12.50
N GLY A 86 17.15 -5.80 11.97
CA GLY A 86 16.94 -6.70 10.84
C GLY A 86 17.21 -8.18 11.10
N THR A 87 17.27 -8.59 12.37
CA THR A 87 17.31 -10.02 12.73
C THR A 87 15.94 -10.66 12.56
N GLU A 88 15.92 -11.99 12.42
CA GLU A 88 14.68 -12.75 12.28
C GLU A 88 13.73 -12.52 13.46
N GLU A 89 14.28 -12.42 14.68
CA GLU A 89 13.51 -12.15 15.90
C GLU A 89 12.86 -10.76 15.87
N ALA A 90 13.61 -9.74 15.43
CA ALA A 90 13.11 -8.37 15.33
C ALA A 90 12.01 -8.25 14.27
N ILE A 91 12.20 -8.88 13.11
CA ILE A 91 11.20 -8.90 12.04
C ILE A 91 9.94 -9.64 12.50
N LYS A 92 10.06 -10.80 13.14
CA LYS A 92 8.90 -11.54 13.67
C LYS A 92 8.14 -10.75 14.73
N ALA A 93 8.85 -10.07 15.62
CA ALA A 93 8.24 -9.22 16.64
C ALA A 93 7.45 -8.06 16.01
N GLU A 94 8.04 -7.36 15.04
CA GLU A 94 7.40 -6.25 14.32
C GLU A 94 6.17 -6.73 13.52
N MET A 95 6.27 -7.85 12.79
CA MET A 95 5.15 -8.42 12.06
C MET A 95 3.98 -8.79 13.00
N LYS A 96 4.28 -9.35 14.17
CA LYS A 96 3.26 -9.69 15.17
C LYS A 96 2.56 -8.45 15.70
N ASP A 97 3.31 -7.37 15.96
CA ASP A 97 2.74 -6.08 16.38
C ASP A 97 1.88 -5.45 15.27
N ALA A 98 2.40 -5.35 14.05
CA ALA A 98 1.67 -4.82 12.90
C ALA A 98 0.36 -5.58 12.66
N PHE A 99 0.39 -6.92 12.75
CA PHE A 99 -0.81 -7.74 12.57
C PHE A 99 -1.80 -7.58 13.72
N LYS A 100 -1.34 -7.38 14.94
CA LYS A 100 -2.21 -7.08 16.09
C LYS A 100 -2.90 -5.72 15.89
N ARG A 101 -2.14 -4.71 15.49
CA ARG A 101 -2.61 -3.33 15.28
C ARG A 101 -3.63 -3.24 14.15
N ILE A 102 -3.31 -3.82 12.98
CA ILE A 102 -4.18 -3.77 11.80
C ILE A 102 -5.43 -4.65 11.94
N ARG A 103 -5.46 -5.61 12.87
CA ARG A 103 -6.68 -6.36 13.22
C ARG A 103 -7.52 -5.68 14.30
N GLY A 104 -6.99 -4.65 14.95
CA GLY A 104 -7.69 -3.87 15.95
C GLY A 104 -8.24 -2.56 15.38
N LYS A 105 -8.49 -1.61 16.29
CA LYS A 105 -9.04 -0.29 15.99
C LYS A 105 -8.26 0.47 14.92
N GLU A 106 -6.93 0.38 14.93
CA GLU A 106 -6.11 1.06 13.91
C GLU A 106 -6.47 0.58 12.50
N GLY A 107 -6.64 -0.73 12.31
CA GLY A 107 -7.06 -1.29 11.01
C GLY A 107 -8.43 -0.82 10.53
N GLU A 108 -9.40 -0.68 11.44
CA GLU A 108 -10.71 -0.11 11.14
C GLU A 108 -10.58 1.34 10.66
N GLU A 109 -9.76 2.15 11.34
CA GLU A 109 -9.50 3.53 10.91
C GLU A 109 -8.77 3.61 9.56
N LEU A 110 -7.80 2.73 9.30
CA LEU A 110 -7.13 2.64 7.99
C LEU A 110 -8.13 2.28 6.88
N ARG A 111 -9.08 1.38 7.17
CA ARG A 111 -10.13 0.98 6.22
C ARG A 111 -11.11 2.11 5.92
N GLU A 112 -11.51 2.88 6.94
CA GLU A 112 -12.33 4.09 6.72
C GLU A 112 -11.59 5.13 5.88
N ARG A 113 -10.28 5.32 6.10
CA ARG A 113 -9.47 6.20 5.24
C ARG A 113 -9.37 5.67 3.81
N MET A 114 -9.20 4.35 3.62
CA MET A 114 -9.21 3.72 2.29
C MET A 114 -10.51 4.01 1.53
N LYS A 115 -11.68 3.96 2.18
CA LYS A 115 -12.98 4.33 1.57
C LYS A 115 -12.97 5.76 1.07
N GLY A 116 -12.45 6.69 1.86
CA GLY A 116 -12.29 8.10 1.47
C GLY A 116 -11.39 8.27 0.25
N VAL A 117 -10.23 7.60 0.24
CA VAL A 117 -9.30 7.64 -0.90
C VAL A 117 -9.94 7.02 -2.15
N LYS A 118 -10.59 5.87 -2.03
CA LYS A 118 -11.31 5.23 -3.16
C LYS A 118 -12.36 6.15 -3.75
N LYS A 119 -13.12 6.87 -2.91
CA LYS A 119 -14.11 7.84 -3.38
C LYS A 119 -13.45 8.92 -4.23
N ILE A 120 -12.36 9.53 -3.75
CA ILE A 120 -11.59 10.54 -4.50
C ILE A 120 -11.10 9.97 -5.84
N VAL A 121 -10.56 8.75 -5.84
CA VAL A 121 -10.10 8.08 -7.07
C VAL A 121 -11.24 7.85 -8.05
N LYS A 122 -12.41 7.38 -7.58
CA LYS A 122 -13.59 7.19 -8.43
C LYS A 122 -14.10 8.49 -9.02
N ASP A 123 -14.24 9.53 -8.20
CA ASP A 123 -14.69 10.85 -8.65
C ASP A 123 -13.74 11.41 -9.73
N SER A 124 -12.42 11.24 -9.52
CA SER A 124 -11.39 11.60 -10.51
C SER A 124 -11.41 10.72 -11.76
N TRP A 125 -11.78 9.45 -11.66
CA TRP A 125 -11.89 8.56 -12.82
C TRP A 125 -13.06 8.93 -13.72
N GLU A 126 -14.17 9.37 -13.13
CA GLU A 126 -15.40 9.72 -13.84
C GLU A 126 -15.32 11.08 -14.54
N SER A 127 -14.67 12.07 -13.92
CA SER A 127 -14.69 13.45 -14.44
C SER A 127 -13.39 14.24 -14.23
N GLY A 128 -12.36 13.60 -13.68
CA GLY A 128 -11.09 14.24 -13.35
C GLY A 128 -10.22 14.53 -14.56
N ARG A 129 -9.10 15.21 -14.30
CA ARG A 129 -8.14 15.64 -15.31
C ARG A 129 -7.63 14.47 -16.16
N ALA A 130 -7.24 13.35 -15.54
CA ALA A 130 -6.70 12.21 -16.27
C ALA A 130 -7.66 11.68 -17.33
N ARG A 131 -8.97 11.63 -17.04
CA ARG A 131 -9.99 11.25 -18.02
C ARG A 131 -10.04 12.24 -19.18
N LYS A 132 -10.12 13.55 -18.88
CA LYS A 132 -10.15 14.61 -19.90
C LYS A 132 -8.92 14.58 -20.79
N ASP A 133 -7.74 14.39 -20.19
CA ASP A 133 -6.47 14.28 -20.92
C ASP A 133 -6.47 13.03 -21.82
N MET A 134 -7.00 11.89 -21.35
CA MET A 134 -7.15 10.68 -22.17
C MET A 134 -8.17 10.83 -23.30
N GLU A 135 -9.30 11.50 -23.07
CA GLU A 135 -10.30 11.81 -24.10
C GLU A 135 -9.72 12.76 -25.15
N ALA A 136 -8.94 13.77 -24.74
CA ALA A 136 -8.24 14.67 -25.65
C ALA A 136 -7.15 13.96 -26.46
N LEU A 137 -6.39 13.05 -25.86
CA LEU A 137 -5.39 12.22 -26.57
C LEU A 137 -6.04 11.22 -27.53
N GLY A 138 -7.16 10.63 -27.14
CA GLY A 138 -7.96 9.74 -27.99
C GLY A 138 -8.72 10.48 -29.09
N GLY A 139 -8.93 11.79 -28.91
CA GLY A 139 -9.34 12.75 -29.92
C GLY A 139 -8.25 12.97 -30.95
N LEU A 140 -8.05 11.98 -31.82
CA LEU A 140 -7.80 12.26 -33.23
C LEU A 140 -8.71 13.42 -33.64
N ASN A 141 -8.12 14.40 -34.33
CA ASN A 141 -8.86 15.32 -35.17
C ASN A 141 -9.95 14.56 -35.93
N SER A 142 -11.19 14.60 -35.42
CA SER A 142 -12.38 14.32 -36.21
C SER A 142 -12.81 15.63 -36.85
N GLN A 143 -11.91 16.19 -37.66
CA GLN A 143 -12.16 17.14 -38.73
C GLN A 143 -11.59 16.55 -40.02
#